data_AF-A0A1I3KXU9-F1
#
_entry.id   AF-A0A1I3KXU9-F1
#
_cell.length_a   1.000
_cell.length_b   1.000
_cell.length_c   1.000
_cell.angle_alpha   90.00
_cell.angle_beta   90.00
_cell.angle_gamma   90.00
#
_symmetry.space_group_name_H-M   'P 1'
#
loop_
_entity.id
_entity.type
_entity.pdbx_description
1 polymer ?
#
loop_
_entity_poly.entity_id
_entity_poly.type
_entity_poly.pdbx_seq_one_letter_code
_entity_poly.pdbx_strand_id
1 'polypeptide(L)'
;MNGNIDNELVIFIATASHTRFVQEAIALDAEKVVVSVKHWWELDINPEFVRIEQYLDAELIDGCAISWRLEVTTSDSGHQIEADVRKIISNSYDMIAEIAETSVVSVEQCMSAVKKTLDELFSTDWRACGECD
;
A
#
# COMPACT_ATOMS: atom_id res chain seq x y z
N MET A 1 -12.75 14.64 -25.34
CA MET A 1 -13.07 15.30 -24.06
C MET A 1 -11.82 15.16 -23.23
N ASN A 2 -11.25 16.25 -22.74
CA ASN A 2 -10.06 16.20 -21.89
C ASN A 2 -10.50 15.70 -20.52
N GLY A 3 -9.99 14.53 -20.14
CA GLY A 3 -10.11 14.06 -18.79
C GLY A 3 -9.49 15.03 -17.82
N ASN A 4 -10.23 15.37 -16.77
CA ASN A 4 -9.72 16.24 -15.74
C ASN A 4 -9.59 15.39 -14.48
N ILE A 5 -8.45 14.70 -14.40
CA ILE A 5 -8.06 13.95 -13.19
C ILE A 5 -8.09 14.93 -12.02
N ASP A 6 -8.76 14.54 -10.95
CA ASP A 6 -8.93 15.39 -9.77
C ASP A 6 -7.59 15.52 -9.03
N ASN A 7 -6.96 16.69 -9.14
CA ASN A 7 -5.69 16.99 -8.50
C ASN A 7 -5.78 16.96 -6.96
N GLU A 8 -6.93 17.33 -6.38
CA GLU A 8 -7.11 17.28 -4.92
C GLU A 8 -7.16 15.83 -4.45
N LEU A 9 -7.82 14.95 -5.21
CA LEU A 9 -7.81 13.52 -4.94
C LEU A 9 -6.40 12.94 -5.02
N VAL A 10 -5.64 13.25 -6.08
CA VAL A 10 -4.27 12.75 -6.24
C VAL A 10 -3.38 13.20 -5.07
N ILE A 11 -3.43 14.49 -4.70
CA ILE A 11 -2.67 15.03 -3.57
C ILE A 11 -3.09 14.33 -2.27
N PHE A 12 -4.39 14.14 -2.06
CA PHE A 12 -4.90 13.44 -0.89
C PHE A 12 -4.36 12.01 -0.81
N ILE A 13 -4.48 11.22 -1.88
CA ILE A 13 -4.01 9.83 -1.90
C ILE A 13 -2.53 9.78 -1.60
N ALA A 14 -1.71 10.57 -2.30
CA ALA A 14 -0.26 10.59 -2.14
C ALA A 14 0.14 10.95 -0.70
N THR A 15 -0.43 12.03 -0.15
CA THR A 15 -0.07 12.51 1.19
C THR A 15 -0.55 11.58 2.29
N ALA A 16 -1.80 11.11 2.23
CA ALA A 16 -2.37 10.22 3.24
C ALA A 16 -1.64 8.87 3.28
N SER A 17 -1.44 8.25 2.13
CA SER A 17 -0.71 6.98 2.05
C SER A 17 0.75 7.14 2.44
N HIS A 18 1.45 8.15 1.94
CA HIS A 18 2.88 8.33 2.24
C HIS A 18 3.12 8.58 3.73
N THR A 19 2.28 9.43 4.34
CA THR A 19 2.35 9.68 5.79
C THR A 19 2.18 8.39 6.58
N ARG A 20 1.20 7.56 6.21
CA ARG A 20 0.93 6.30 6.91
C ARG A 20 2.09 5.30 6.74
N PHE A 21 2.59 5.12 5.52
CA PHE A 21 3.72 4.24 5.23
C PHE A 21 5.00 4.65 5.97
N VAL A 22 5.30 5.96 6.03
CA VAL A 22 6.46 6.46 6.79
C VAL A 22 6.29 6.23 8.29
N GLN A 23 5.10 6.46 8.84
CA GLN A 23 4.83 6.18 10.25
C GLN A 23 5.02 4.71 10.58
N GLU A 24 4.53 3.81 9.73
CA GLU A 24 4.70 2.38 9.94
C GLU A 24 6.15 1.95 9.76
N ALA A 25 6.87 2.50 8.79
CA ALA A 25 8.28 2.23 8.60
C ALA A 25 9.10 2.55 9.86
N ILE A 26 8.83 3.70 10.49
CA ILE A 26 9.45 4.10 11.76
C ILE A 26 9.08 3.13 12.90
N ALA A 27 7.82 2.68 12.95
CA ALA A 27 7.38 1.72 13.97
C ALA A 27 8.07 0.35 13.80
N LEU A 28 8.14 -0.16 12.57
CA LEU A 28 8.80 -1.42 12.24
C LEU A 28 10.31 -1.36 12.49
N ASP A 29 10.98 -0.25 12.20
CA ASP A 29 12.42 -0.09 12.46
C ASP A 29 12.75 -0.16 13.96
N ALA A 30 11.79 0.14 14.83
CA ALA A 30 11.95 -0.01 16.28
C ALA A 30 11.69 -1.44 16.80
N GLU A 31 11.17 -2.35 15.97
CA GLU A 31 10.85 -3.72 16.34
C GLU A 31 12.10 -4.59 16.37
N LYS A 32 12.29 -5.35 17.47
CA LYS A 32 13.50 -6.18 17.66
C LYS A 32 13.66 -7.33 16.68
N VAL A 33 12.56 -7.73 16.05
CA VAL A 33 12.52 -8.85 15.09
C VAL A 33 12.74 -8.39 13.65
N VAL A 34 12.79 -7.08 13.41
CA VAL A 34 13.02 -6.47 12.10
C VAL A 34 14.51 -6.12 11.97
N VAL A 35 15.11 -6.54 10.86
CA VAL A 35 16.53 -6.31 10.53
C VAL A 35 16.69 -5.06 9.68
N SER A 36 15.81 -4.90 8.70
CA SER A 36 15.85 -3.77 7.78
C SER A 36 14.44 -3.39 7.34
N VAL A 37 14.22 -2.11 7.12
CA VAL A 37 12.97 -1.57 6.58
C VAL A 37 13.26 -0.79 5.32
N LYS A 38 12.49 -1.04 4.27
CA LYS A 38 12.57 -0.34 3.00
C LYS A 38 11.20 0.16 2.59
N HIS A 39 11.05 1.48 2.54
CA HIS A 39 9.89 2.13 1.95
C HIS A 39 10.22 2.58 0.55
N TRP A 40 9.35 2.26 -0.41
CA TRP A 40 9.40 2.81 -1.74
C TRP A 40 8.02 3.29 -2.21
N TRP A 41 8.03 4.27 -3.09
CA TRP A 41 6.82 4.81 -3.70
C TRP A 41 7.11 5.29 -5.12
N GLU A 42 6.09 5.20 -5.97
CA GLU A 42 6.13 5.64 -7.35
C GLU A 42 4.85 6.41 -7.70
N LEU A 43 5.00 7.42 -8.53
CA LEU A 43 3.91 8.23 -9.05
C LEU A 43 4.03 8.27 -10.58
N ASP A 44 3.12 7.57 -11.24
CA ASP A 44 3.01 7.56 -12.69
C ASP A 44 1.87 8.49 -13.11
N ILE A 45 2.20 9.45 -13.98
CA ILE A 45 1.27 10.47 -14.48
C ILE A 45 1.27 10.41 -15.99
N ASN A 46 0.09 10.13 -16.54
CA ASN A 46 -0.16 10.20 -17.96
C ASN A 46 -1.49 10.92 -18.24
N PRO A 47 -1.82 11.18 -19.52
CA PRO A 47 -3.04 11.92 -19.86
C PRO A 47 -4.35 11.23 -19.49
N GLU A 48 -4.36 9.91 -19.27
CA GLU A 48 -5.58 9.10 -19.08
C GLU A 48 -5.76 8.67 -17.62
N PHE A 49 -4.68 8.53 -16.87
CA PHE A 49 -4.71 8.16 -15.47
C PHE A 49 -3.50 8.69 -14.68
N VAL A 50 -3.66 8.69 -13.36
CA VAL A 50 -2.57 8.80 -12.39
C VAL A 50 -2.57 7.54 -11.56
N ARG A 51 -1.40 6.96 -11.36
CA ARG A 51 -1.22 5.78 -10.52
C ARG A 51 -0.20 6.07 -9.42
N ILE A 52 -0.58 5.77 -8.18
CA ILE A 52 0.25 5.90 -7.00
C ILE A 52 0.47 4.50 -6.46
N GLU A 53 1.73 4.09 -6.39
CA GLU A 53 2.15 2.81 -5.82
C GLU A 53 3.02 3.07 -4.60
N GLN A 54 2.75 2.37 -3.50
CA GLN A 54 3.54 2.41 -2.28
C GLN A 54 3.74 1.01 -1.72
N TYR A 55 4.94 0.80 -1.23
CA TYR A 55 5.36 -0.47 -0.70
C TYR A 55 6.26 -0.26 0.51
N LEU A 56 6.00 -1.06 1.54
CA LEU A 56 6.84 -1.14 2.72
C LEU A 56 7.32 -2.57 2.82
N ASP A 57 8.62 -2.78 2.83
CA ASP A 57 9.23 -4.09 3.01
C ASP A 57 9.95 -4.10 4.37
N ALA A 58 9.71 -5.12 5.17
CA ALA A 58 10.43 -5.37 6.42
C ALA A 58 11.08 -6.75 6.38
N GLU A 59 12.40 -6.77 6.41
CA GLU A 59 13.18 -8.01 6.53
C GLU A 59 13.24 -8.42 8.01
N LEU A 60 13.00 -9.70 8.27
CA LEU A 60 12.95 -10.27 9.61
C LEU A 60 14.24 -11.02 9.93
N ILE A 61 14.51 -11.19 11.23
CA ILE A 61 15.72 -11.90 11.72
C ILE A 61 15.79 -13.38 11.30
N ASP A 62 14.68 -13.98 10.93
CA ASP A 62 14.58 -15.36 10.43
C ASP A 62 14.81 -15.46 8.91
N GLY A 63 15.08 -14.33 8.24
CA GLY A 63 15.33 -14.26 6.81
C GLY A 63 14.08 -14.16 5.94
N CYS A 64 12.88 -14.15 6.54
CA CYS A 64 11.67 -13.78 5.81
C CYS A 64 11.63 -12.27 5.54
N ALA A 65 10.79 -11.83 4.60
CA ALA A 65 10.37 -10.44 4.55
C ALA A 65 8.84 -10.32 4.52
N ILE A 66 8.29 -9.25 5.09
CA ILE A 66 6.88 -8.88 4.95
C ILE A 66 6.82 -7.65 4.04
N SER A 67 5.91 -7.69 3.06
CA SER A 67 5.67 -6.59 2.15
C SER A 67 4.22 -6.12 2.26
N TRP A 68 4.02 -4.83 2.52
CA TRP A 68 2.72 -4.17 2.45
C TRP A 68 2.67 -3.35 1.17
N ARG A 69 1.67 -3.61 0.33
CA ARG A 69 1.45 -2.91 -0.94
C ARG A 69 0.17 -2.10 -0.89
N LEU A 70 0.21 -0.90 -1.46
CA LEU A 70 -0.96 -0.12 -1.86
C LEU A 70 -0.73 0.39 -3.28
N GLU A 71 -1.68 0.17 -4.17
CA GLU A 71 -1.76 0.78 -5.48
C GLU A 71 -3.12 1.48 -5.64
N VAL A 72 -3.08 2.73 -6.08
CA VAL A 72 -4.28 3.49 -6.39
C VAL A 72 -4.16 4.08 -7.78
N THR A 73 -5.04 3.65 -8.68
CA THR A 73 -5.12 4.17 -10.04
C THR A 73 -6.39 5.01 -10.18
N THR A 74 -6.23 6.28 -10.55
CA THR A 74 -7.34 7.22 -10.76
C THR A 74 -7.39 7.65 -12.22
N SER A 75 -8.59 7.61 -12.80
CA SER A 75 -8.88 8.04 -14.16
C SER A 75 -10.24 8.75 -14.21
N ASP A 76 -10.63 9.25 -15.39
CA ASP A 76 -12.00 9.75 -15.60
C ASP A 76 -13.08 8.67 -15.41
N SER A 77 -12.71 7.40 -15.63
CA SER A 77 -13.65 6.28 -15.56
C SER A 77 -13.92 5.81 -14.13
N GLY A 78 -13.11 6.29 -13.18
CA GLY A 78 -13.18 5.91 -11.77
C GLY A 78 -11.80 5.67 -11.18
N HIS A 79 -11.83 5.11 -9.97
CA HIS A 79 -10.67 4.94 -9.11
C HIS A 79 -10.60 3.49 -8.65
N GLN A 80 -9.47 2.85 -8.91
CA GLN A 80 -9.15 1.49 -8.49
C GLN A 80 -8.20 1.54 -7.29
N ILE A 81 -8.51 0.75 -6.26
CA ILE A 81 -7.71 0.63 -5.05
C ILE A 81 -7.38 -0.86 -4.87
N GLU A 82 -6.09 -1.15 -4.85
CA GLU A 82 -5.56 -2.47 -4.57
C GLU A 82 -4.62 -2.39 -3.38
N ALA A 83 -4.75 -3.31 -2.43
CA ALA A 83 -3.84 -3.38 -1.30
C ALA A 83 -3.77 -4.79 -0.75
N ASP A 84 -2.57 -5.18 -0.32
CA ASP A 84 -2.32 -6.51 0.17
C ASP A 84 -1.07 -6.56 1.07
N VAL A 85 -1.00 -7.62 1.87
CA VAL A 85 0.15 -7.95 2.72
C VAL A 85 0.65 -9.33 2.33
N ARG A 86 1.96 -9.45 2.12
CA ARG A 86 2.60 -10.67 1.65
C ARG A 86 3.79 -11.05 2.53
N LYS A 87 3.99 -12.34 2.70
CA LYS A 87 5.26 -12.91 3.18
C LYS A 87 6.10 -13.26 1.96
N ILE A 88 7.29 -12.67 1.84
CA ILE A 88 8.24 -12.96 0.77
C ILE A 88 9.19 -14.05 1.25
N ILE A 89 9.27 -15.13 0.47
CA ILE A 89 10.11 -16.31 0.77
C ILE A 89 10.97 -16.57 -0.47
N SER A 90 12.23 -16.13 -0.43
CA SER A 90 13.17 -16.22 -1.55
C SER A 90 12.60 -15.63 -2.86
N ASN A 91 12.11 -16.47 -3.77
CA ASN A 91 11.56 -16.08 -5.08
C ASN A 91 10.03 -16.26 -5.19
N SER A 92 9.37 -16.54 -4.07
CA SER A 92 7.91 -16.69 -3.99
C SER A 92 7.35 -15.72 -2.95
N TYR A 93 6.03 -15.61 -2.93
CA TYR A 93 5.33 -14.98 -1.82
C TYR A 93 4.11 -15.80 -1.43
N ASP A 94 3.78 -15.74 -0.15
CA ASP A 94 2.49 -16.17 0.38
C ASP A 94 1.65 -14.93 0.68
N MET A 95 0.39 -14.96 0.25
CA MET A 95 -0.55 -13.90 0.58
C MET A 95 -0.93 -14.04 2.06
N ILE A 96 -0.68 -12.99 2.85
CA ILE A 96 -1.13 -12.91 4.23
C ILE A 96 -2.57 -12.40 4.26
N ALA A 97 -2.83 -11.30 3.54
CA ALA A 97 -4.14 -10.69 3.48
C ALA A 97 -4.31 -9.90 2.18
N GLU A 98 -5.44 -10.11 1.51
CA GLU A 98 -5.95 -9.19 0.50
C GLU A 98 -6.82 -8.16 1.21
N ILE A 99 -6.39 -6.90 1.19
CA ILE A 99 -7.01 -5.80 1.93
C ILE A 99 -8.01 -5.07 1.05
N ALA A 100 -7.68 -4.87 -0.22
CA ALA A 100 -8.56 -4.23 -1.18
C ALA A 100 -8.31 -4.76 -2.59
N GLU A 101 -9.41 -5.01 -3.29
CA GLU A 101 -9.50 -5.07 -4.75
C GLU A 101 -10.85 -4.44 -5.11
N THR A 102 -10.88 -3.10 -5.17
CA THR A 102 -12.14 -2.36 -5.33
C THR A 102 -12.05 -1.24 -6.33
N SER A 103 -13.18 -0.93 -6.93
CA SER A 103 -13.34 0.18 -7.88
C SER A 103 -14.51 1.06 -7.46
N VAL A 104 -14.29 2.36 -7.42
CA VAL A 104 -15.28 3.36 -7.06
C VAL A 104 -15.30 4.48 -8.09
N VAL A 105 -16.45 5.14 -8.26
CA VAL A 105 -16.64 6.14 -9.32
C VAL A 105 -16.61 7.58 -8.83
N SER A 106 -16.69 7.80 -7.50
CA SER A 106 -16.65 9.14 -6.94
C SER A 106 -15.38 9.39 -6.14
N VAL A 107 -14.94 10.66 -6.16
CA VAL A 107 -13.79 11.16 -5.39
C VAL A 107 -13.98 10.90 -3.90
N GLU A 108 -15.16 11.20 -3.34
CA GLU A 108 -15.45 11.00 -1.91
C GLU A 108 -15.36 9.52 -1.52
N GLN A 109 -15.90 8.62 -2.35
CA GLN A 109 -15.80 7.18 -2.14
C GLN A 109 -14.34 6.72 -2.20
N CYS A 110 -13.56 7.24 -3.14
CA CYS A 110 -12.13 6.93 -3.24
C CYS A 110 -11.38 7.38 -2.00
N MET A 111 -11.56 8.61 -1.53
CA MET A 111 -10.90 9.12 -0.33
C MET A 111 -11.27 8.28 0.91
N SER A 112 -12.55 7.91 1.04
CA SER A 112 -13.01 7.07 2.14
C SER A 112 -12.45 5.65 2.05
N ALA A 113 -12.42 5.06 0.86
CA ALA A 113 -11.87 3.73 0.62
C ALA A 113 -10.37 3.71 0.96
N VAL A 114 -9.59 4.68 0.48
CA VAL A 114 -8.15 4.78 0.75
C VAL A 114 -7.86 4.89 2.26
N LYS A 115 -8.61 5.70 3.01
CA LYS A 115 -8.45 5.78 4.47
C LYS A 115 -8.68 4.43 5.15
N LYS A 116 -9.81 3.80 4.82
CA LYS A 116 -10.17 2.49 5.37
C LYS A 116 -9.09 1.44 5.04
N THR A 117 -8.66 1.39 3.77
CA THR A 117 -7.61 0.48 3.30
C THR A 117 -6.30 0.70 4.06
N LEU A 118 -5.88 1.94 4.30
CA LEU A 118 -4.67 2.25 5.06
C LEU A 118 -4.76 1.83 6.53
N ASP A 119 -5.93 1.96 7.15
CA ASP A 119 -6.15 1.50 8.53
C ASP A 119 -6.09 -0.04 8.60
N GLU A 120 -6.75 -0.73 7.66
CA GLU A 120 -6.79 -2.19 7.60
C GLU A 120 -5.41 -2.78 7.26
N LEU A 121 -4.71 -2.22 6.27
CA LEU A 121 -3.40 -2.69 5.78
C LEU A 121 -2.40 -2.86 6.93
N PHE A 122 -2.29 -1.85 7.79
CA PHE A 122 -1.35 -1.84 8.92
C PHE A 122 -1.96 -2.37 10.24
N SER A 123 -3.19 -2.86 10.21
CA SER A 123 -3.78 -3.63 11.33
C SER A 123 -3.55 -5.15 11.19
N THR A 124 -3.09 -5.60 10.02
CA THR A 124 -2.84 -7.00 9.71
C THR A 124 -1.78 -7.60 10.65
N ASP A 125 -2.14 -8.66 11.36
CA ASP A 125 -1.22 -9.38 12.26
C ASP A 125 -0.28 -10.30 11.46
N TRP A 126 0.74 -9.70 10.87
CA TRP A 126 1.77 -10.40 10.10
C TRP A 126 2.62 -11.36 10.95
N ARG A 127 2.65 -11.19 12.28
CA ARG A 127 3.45 -12.04 13.19
C ARG A 127 2.85 -13.44 13.34
N ALA A 128 1.57 -13.61 13.04
CA ALA A 128 0.90 -14.90 13.08
C ALA A 128 1.30 -15.83 11.91
N CYS A 129 2.07 -15.36 10.93
CA CYS A 129 2.34 -16.05 9.67
C CYS A 129 3.48 -17.10 9.72
N GLY A 130 3.92 -17.49 10.92
CA GLY A 130 4.95 -18.51 11.15
C GLY A 130 6.37 -18.09 10.72
N GLU A 131 7.38 -18.86 11.12
CA GLU A 131 8.80 -18.68 10.74
C GLU A 131 9.03 -19.08 9.27
N CYS A 132 10.17 -18.70 8.67
CA CYS A 132 10.63 -19.31 7.42
C CYS A 132 11.30 -20.66 7.70
N ASP A 133 10.96 -21.70 6.91
CA ASP A 133 11.57 -23.03 6.96
C ASP A 133 13.04 -23.04 6.49
#